data_AF-A0A364KL63-F1
#
_entry.id   AF-A0A364KL63-F1
#
_cell.length_a   1.000
_cell.length_b   1.000
_cell.length_c   1.000
_cell.angle_alpha   90.00
_cell.angle_beta   90.00
_cell.angle_gamma   90.00
#
_symmetry.space_group_name_H-M   'P 1'
#
loop_
_entity.id
_entity.type
_entity.pdbx_description
1 polymer ?
#
loop_
_entity_poly.entity_id
_entity_poly.type
_entity_poly.pdbx_seq_one_letter_code
_entity_poly.pdbx_strand_id
1 'polypeptide(L)'
;MEDNKSTYPSFAPGDITPATFTQLLDLYPATLKESYKRKLVATHARKHRKHPERMNKEDPIFDKQTDEYFKLDEWRYQTIPRVLRDREEGKEDGEEKKKNGAIHLKQGESYGPLFMHKDELVQLMEWKLKHGQYRPALAGMIKTNKPDVVRKTTCDAFKAFVDKTPTRDTLEETFPKKSQDILMKPLRAVGTATASLILAVATEGKQNEIPFYSDDIYWWVCLDLFPGSEKNRYNYKKATNRTRDDGRLDVKYNMEEYRELYEEVFKLRDRLNNGEDDEDSKEERRQFSCADVERVAYVLKNFGVSGFPNAAEILEQYETTVDEARKEFDQNKHGKKKKSRDDDSDEEHTLGVEPSQSKKRKAGFAETGRGKRNKA
;
A
#
# COMPACT_ATOMS: atom_id res chain seq x y z
N MET A 1 14.06 -19.47 38.45
CA MET A 1 14.60 -19.54 37.09
C MET A 1 13.83 -18.50 36.32
N GLU A 2 14.40 -17.31 36.17
CA GLU A 2 13.80 -16.27 35.34
C GLU A 2 13.82 -16.78 33.91
N ASP A 3 12.65 -16.96 33.32
CA ASP A 3 12.51 -17.25 31.90
C ASP A 3 13.20 -16.14 31.13
N ASN A 4 14.41 -16.41 30.64
CA ASN A 4 15.13 -15.54 29.73
C ASN A 4 14.40 -15.60 28.37
N LYS A 5 13.21 -15.00 28.29
CA LYS A 5 12.51 -14.75 27.04
C LYS A 5 13.42 -13.83 26.24
N SER A 6 14.11 -14.40 25.26
CA SER A 6 14.85 -13.66 24.24
C SER A 6 13.95 -12.51 23.78
N THR A 7 14.28 -11.29 24.20
CA THR A 7 13.42 -10.14 23.99
C THR A 7 13.76 -9.62 22.60
N TYR A 8 13.03 -10.12 21.60
CA TYR A 8 13.18 -9.63 20.24
C TYR A 8 12.86 -8.13 20.17
N PRO A 9 13.48 -7.38 19.24
CA PRO A 9 13.18 -5.97 19.09
C PRO A 9 11.71 -5.77 18.72
N SER A 10 11.11 -4.70 19.25
CA SER A 10 9.74 -4.33 18.87
C SER A 10 9.73 -3.72 17.47
N PHE A 11 8.81 -4.19 16.64
CA PHE A 11 8.53 -3.59 15.33
C PHE A 11 7.26 -2.71 15.33
N ALA A 12 6.72 -2.42 16.52
CA ALA A 12 5.54 -1.57 16.64
C ALA A 12 5.89 -0.13 16.22
N PRO A 13 5.04 0.56 15.43
CA PRO A 13 5.30 1.96 15.05
C PRO A 13 5.51 2.88 16.26
N GLY A 14 4.82 2.62 17.37
CA GLY A 14 4.97 3.38 18.62
C GLY A 14 6.27 3.12 19.38
N ASP A 15 6.90 1.97 19.19
CA ASP A 15 7.97 1.47 20.09
C ASP A 15 9.27 1.10 19.34
N ILE A 16 9.27 1.11 18.00
CA ILE A 16 10.45 0.75 17.20
C ILE A 16 11.56 1.79 17.38
N THR A 17 12.77 1.34 17.71
CA THR A 17 13.92 2.23 17.92
C THR A 17 14.55 2.68 16.59
N PRO A 18 15.24 3.85 16.55
CA PRO A 18 16.01 4.27 15.37
C PRO A 18 17.04 3.23 14.90
N ALA A 19 17.66 2.51 15.83
CA ALA A 19 18.61 1.44 15.53
C ALA A 19 17.93 0.24 14.82
N THR A 20 16.79 -0.23 15.35
CA THR A 20 16.02 -1.32 14.73
C THR A 20 15.50 -0.90 13.36
N PHE A 21 15.01 0.33 13.24
CA PHE A 21 14.52 0.90 11.98
C PHE A 21 15.64 0.95 10.93
N THR A 22 16.84 1.39 11.31
CA THR A 22 18.03 1.41 10.44
C THR A 22 18.42 0.01 10.01
N GLN A 23 18.45 -0.96 10.93
CA GLN A 23 18.74 -2.36 10.59
C GLN A 23 17.75 -2.91 9.56
N LEU A 24 16.46 -2.63 9.69
CA LEU A 24 15.45 -3.06 8.72
C LEU A 24 15.65 -2.37 7.36
N LEU A 25 16.00 -1.08 7.33
CA LEU A 25 16.31 -0.37 6.09
C LEU A 25 17.48 -0.99 5.34
N ASP A 26 18.54 -1.37 6.05
CA ASP A 26 19.73 -1.96 5.43
C ASP A 26 19.44 -3.33 4.79
N LEU A 27 18.40 -4.02 5.27
CA LEU A 27 17.93 -5.29 4.69
C LEU A 27 17.04 -5.10 3.46
N TYR A 28 16.55 -3.89 3.17
CA TYR A 28 15.61 -3.65 2.08
C TYR A 28 16.10 -4.13 0.70
N PRO A 29 17.34 -3.83 0.25
CA PRO A 29 17.81 -4.28 -1.05
C PRO A 29 17.82 -5.80 -1.22
N ALA A 30 18.28 -6.53 -0.20
CA ALA A 30 18.32 -7.98 -0.22
C ALA A 30 16.90 -8.58 -0.18
N THR A 31 16.04 -8.01 0.67
CA THR A 31 14.64 -8.41 0.81
C THR A 31 13.88 -8.26 -0.51
N LEU A 32 14.04 -7.11 -1.20
CA LEU A 32 13.40 -6.82 -2.48
C LEU A 32 13.78 -7.82 -3.57
N LYS A 33 15.07 -8.17 -3.66
CA LYS A 33 15.55 -9.15 -4.64
C LYS A 33 14.96 -10.53 -4.37
N GLU A 34 15.06 -11.01 -3.13
CA GLU A 34 14.62 -12.36 -2.79
C GLU A 34 13.09 -12.49 -2.86
N SER A 35 12.34 -11.51 -2.34
CA SER A 35 10.86 -11.52 -2.38
C SER A 35 10.34 -11.50 -3.83
N TYR A 36 10.94 -10.69 -4.70
CA TYR A 36 10.52 -10.60 -6.09
C TYR A 36 10.90 -11.84 -6.89
N LYS A 37 12.10 -12.39 -6.69
CA LYS A 37 12.52 -13.66 -7.29
C LYS A 37 11.55 -14.79 -6.91
N ARG A 38 11.19 -14.90 -5.62
CA ARG A 38 10.17 -15.87 -5.16
C ARG A 38 8.81 -15.64 -5.81
N LYS A 39 8.37 -14.38 -5.96
CA LYS A 39 7.12 -14.03 -6.65
C LYS A 39 7.13 -14.47 -8.11
N LEU A 40 8.24 -14.30 -8.82
CA LEU A 40 8.40 -14.75 -10.22
C LEU A 40 8.37 -16.28 -10.31
N VAL A 41 9.16 -16.96 -9.49
CA VAL A 41 9.22 -18.43 -9.42
C VAL A 41 7.84 -19.00 -9.11
N ALA A 42 7.13 -18.46 -8.10
CA ALA A 42 5.79 -18.90 -7.74
C ALA A 42 4.76 -18.66 -8.86
N THR A 43 4.85 -17.51 -9.55
CA THR A 43 3.98 -17.20 -10.70
C THR A 43 4.24 -18.17 -11.86
N HIS A 44 5.50 -18.49 -12.13
CA HIS A 44 5.87 -19.44 -13.17
C HIS A 44 5.47 -20.89 -12.79
N ALA A 45 5.65 -21.29 -11.53
CA ALA A 45 5.22 -22.58 -11.01
C ALA A 45 3.72 -22.84 -11.22
N ARG A 46 2.88 -21.80 -11.07
CA ARG A 46 1.43 -21.91 -11.34
C ARG A 46 1.13 -22.30 -12.79
N LYS A 47 1.94 -21.86 -13.77
CA LYS A 47 1.80 -22.27 -15.18
C LYS A 47 2.22 -23.72 -15.40
N HIS A 48 3.18 -24.22 -14.61
CA HIS A 48 3.69 -25.59 -14.65
C HIS A 48 3.00 -26.54 -13.66
N ARG A 49 1.86 -26.17 -13.07
CA ARG A 49 1.20 -26.96 -12.01
C ARG A 49 0.91 -28.42 -12.40
N LYS A 50 0.66 -28.70 -13.69
CA LYS A 50 0.40 -30.06 -14.21
C LYS A 50 1.66 -30.88 -14.46
N HIS A 51 2.80 -30.21 -14.64
CA HIS A 51 4.10 -30.80 -14.96
C HIS A 51 5.22 -30.06 -14.21
N PRO A 52 5.29 -30.18 -12.87
CA PRO A 52 6.27 -29.46 -12.05
C PRO A 52 7.72 -29.80 -12.42
N GLU A 53 7.97 -31.01 -12.92
CA GLU A 53 9.27 -31.52 -13.37
C GLU A 53 9.87 -30.71 -14.54
N ARG A 54 9.02 -30.01 -15.31
CA ARG A 54 9.45 -29.16 -16.43
C ARG A 54 9.88 -27.77 -15.98
N MET A 55 9.75 -27.45 -14.69
CA MET A 55 10.08 -26.14 -14.16
C MET A 55 11.54 -26.12 -13.70
N ASN A 56 12.37 -25.34 -14.39
CA ASN A 56 13.64 -24.93 -13.83
C ASN A 56 13.42 -23.77 -12.85
N LYS A 57 13.59 -23.99 -11.55
CA LYS A 57 13.47 -22.95 -10.53
C LYS A 57 14.68 -22.01 -10.47
N GLU A 58 15.80 -22.45 -11.03
CA GLU A 58 17.08 -21.74 -11.09
C GLU A 58 17.31 -21.14 -12.49
N ASP A 59 16.24 -20.94 -13.26
CA ASP A 59 16.33 -20.32 -14.58
C ASP A 59 16.92 -18.89 -14.44
N PRO A 60 18.04 -18.57 -15.13
CA PRO A 60 18.65 -17.25 -15.10
C PRO A 60 17.72 -16.10 -15.50
N ILE A 61 16.59 -16.40 -16.16
CA ILE A 61 15.57 -15.40 -16.47
C ILE A 61 15.00 -14.74 -15.21
N PHE A 62 14.91 -15.46 -14.09
CA PHE A 62 14.39 -14.90 -12.85
C PHE A 62 15.35 -13.88 -12.27
N ASP A 63 16.66 -14.13 -12.32
CA ASP A 63 17.68 -13.18 -11.88
C ASP A 63 17.68 -11.94 -12.77
N LYS A 64 17.64 -12.13 -14.09
CA LYS A 64 17.55 -11.00 -15.04
C LYS A 64 16.33 -10.12 -14.79
N GLN A 65 15.14 -10.71 -14.63
CA GLN A 65 13.91 -9.96 -14.35
C GLN A 65 13.93 -9.28 -12.99
N THR A 66 14.60 -9.90 -12.00
CA THR A 66 14.78 -9.32 -10.67
C THR A 66 15.72 -8.11 -10.72
N ASP A 67 16.82 -8.19 -11.48
CA ASP A 67 17.73 -7.06 -11.67
C ASP A 67 17.07 -5.90 -12.43
N GLU A 68 16.25 -6.21 -13.45
CA GLU A 68 15.45 -5.20 -14.15
C GLU A 68 14.47 -4.49 -13.19
N TYR A 69 13.85 -5.24 -12.28
CA TYR A 69 12.98 -4.67 -11.27
C TYR A 69 13.74 -3.84 -10.23
N PHE A 70 14.92 -4.30 -9.82
CA PHE A 70 15.78 -3.58 -8.88
C PHE A 70 16.20 -2.22 -9.43
N LYS A 71 16.55 -2.14 -10.72
CA LYS A 71 16.84 -0.86 -11.40
C LYS A 71 15.63 0.07 -11.46
N LEU A 72 14.43 -0.50 -11.66
CA LEU A 72 13.20 0.28 -11.65
C LEU A 72 12.88 0.82 -10.25
N ASP A 73 13.22 0.06 -9.21
CA ASP A 73 13.09 0.48 -7.82
C ASP A 73 14.07 1.60 -7.44
N GLU A 74 15.34 1.44 -7.79
CA GLU A 74 16.37 2.49 -7.69
C GLU A 74 15.93 3.76 -8.42
N TRP A 75 15.37 3.62 -9.63
CA TRP A 75 14.81 4.74 -10.36
C TRP A 75 13.71 5.48 -9.59
N ARG A 76 12.78 4.75 -8.94
CA ARG A 76 11.68 5.34 -8.16
C ARG A 76 12.18 6.09 -6.93
N TYR A 77 13.20 5.57 -6.25
CA TYR A 77 13.66 6.12 -4.97
C TYR A 77 14.83 7.08 -5.07
N GLN A 78 15.57 7.10 -6.18
CA GLN A 78 16.77 7.94 -6.31
C GLN A 78 16.70 8.82 -7.55
N THR A 79 16.41 8.22 -8.71
CA THR A 79 16.49 8.95 -9.99
C THR A 79 15.36 9.95 -10.16
N ILE A 80 14.09 9.52 -10.07
CA ILE A 80 12.96 10.43 -10.33
C ILE A 80 12.84 11.56 -9.31
N PRO A 81 13.06 11.37 -7.98
CA PRO A 81 13.06 12.49 -7.05
C PRO A 81 14.17 13.50 -7.36
N ARG A 82 15.38 13.02 -7.71
CA ARG A 82 16.49 13.90 -8.12
C ARG A 82 16.16 14.69 -9.37
N VAL A 83 15.64 14.04 -10.41
CA VAL A 83 15.22 14.68 -11.67
C VAL A 83 14.17 15.77 -11.41
N LEU A 84 13.18 15.50 -10.54
CA LEU A 84 12.15 16.47 -10.18
C LEU A 84 12.73 17.66 -9.41
N ARG A 85 13.67 17.45 -8.49
CA ARG A 85 14.38 18.55 -7.79
C ARG A 85 15.23 19.38 -8.74
N ASP A 86 16.04 18.75 -9.60
CA ASP A 86 16.87 19.45 -10.58
C ASP A 86 16.00 20.30 -11.54
N ARG A 87 14.82 19.77 -11.92
CA ARG A 87 13.82 20.47 -12.72
C ARG A 87 13.21 21.67 -12.00
N GLU A 88 12.84 21.53 -10.72
CA GLU A 88 12.35 22.64 -9.91
C GLU A 88 13.39 23.76 -9.75
N GLU A 89 14.67 23.39 -9.62
CA GLU A 89 15.81 24.31 -9.50
C GLU A 89 16.31 24.87 -10.84
N GLY A 90 15.74 24.44 -11.98
CA GLY A 90 16.14 24.89 -13.31
C GLY A 90 17.49 24.35 -13.81
N LYS A 91 18.02 23.31 -13.15
CA LYS A 91 19.29 22.64 -13.46
C LYS A 91 19.20 21.67 -14.64
N GLU A 92 18.07 21.60 -15.33
CA GLU A 92 17.90 20.72 -16.50
C GLU A 92 18.95 21.00 -17.59
N ASP A 93 19.45 19.91 -18.18
CA ASP A 93 20.40 19.92 -19.28
C ASP A 93 19.80 20.54 -20.56
N GLY A 94 20.66 21.04 -21.44
CA GLY A 94 20.24 21.77 -22.65
C GLY A 94 19.36 20.96 -23.62
N GLU A 95 19.47 19.62 -23.63
CA GLU A 95 18.60 18.75 -24.45
C GLU A 95 17.19 18.58 -23.87
N GLU A 96 17.06 18.47 -22.54
CA GLU A 96 15.77 18.40 -21.87
C GLU A 96 15.03 19.73 -21.97
N LYS A 97 15.74 20.85 -21.83
CA LYS A 97 15.18 22.20 -22.07
C LYS A 97 14.59 22.35 -23.48
N LYS A 98 15.26 21.80 -24.51
CA LYS A 98 14.74 21.80 -25.89
C LYS A 98 13.49 20.93 -26.06
N LYS A 99 13.47 19.73 -25.47
CA LYS A 99 12.27 18.87 -25.46
C LYS A 99 11.11 19.50 -24.69
N ASN A 100 11.39 20.22 -23.61
CA ASN A 100 10.42 20.92 -22.78
C ASN A 100 9.80 22.13 -23.50
N GLY A 101 10.60 22.88 -24.26
CA GLY A 101 10.12 24.01 -25.08
C GLY A 101 9.31 23.60 -26.32
N ALA A 102 9.34 22.33 -26.73
CA ALA A 102 8.61 21.82 -27.90
C ALA A 102 7.11 21.55 -27.63
N ILE A 103 6.66 21.61 -26.38
CA ILE A 103 5.23 21.50 -26.05
C ILE A 103 4.59 22.86 -26.29
N HIS A 104 3.68 22.95 -27.27
CA HIS A 104 2.92 24.17 -27.56
C HIS A 104 2.08 24.61 -26.36
N LEU A 105 2.65 25.49 -25.53
CA LEU A 105 1.91 26.30 -24.59
C LEU A 105 0.88 27.13 -25.37
N LYS A 106 -0.35 27.20 -24.87
CA LYS A 106 -1.31 28.20 -25.36
C LYS A 106 -0.76 29.59 -25.06
N GLN A 107 -0.98 30.56 -25.95
CA GLN A 107 -0.54 31.94 -25.74
C GLN A 107 -0.99 32.44 -24.35
N GLY A 108 -0.02 32.82 -23.52
CA GLY A 108 -0.24 33.35 -22.17
C GLY A 108 -0.19 32.34 -21.02
N GLU A 109 -0.10 31.01 -21.27
CA GLU A 109 0.15 30.03 -20.20
C GLU A 109 1.65 29.91 -19.91
N SER A 110 2.02 29.93 -18.63
CA SER A 110 3.35 29.53 -18.13
C SER A 110 3.16 28.41 -17.10
N TYR A 111 3.71 27.22 -17.37
CA TYR A 111 3.74 26.16 -16.37
C TYR A 111 4.76 26.51 -15.27
N GLY A 112 4.49 26.05 -14.05
CA GLY A 112 5.49 26.10 -13.00
C GLY A 112 6.70 25.22 -13.36
N PRO A 113 7.86 25.45 -12.72
CA PRO A 113 9.08 24.72 -13.04
C PRO A 113 8.95 23.22 -12.74
N LEU A 114 8.23 22.84 -11.69
CA LEU A 114 8.03 21.44 -11.30
C LEU A 114 6.81 20.82 -12.00
N PHE A 115 7.03 19.74 -12.75
CA PHE A 115 6.03 18.93 -13.44
C PHE A 115 6.57 17.52 -13.73
N MET A 116 5.70 16.61 -14.18
CA MET A 116 6.09 15.26 -14.63
C MET A 116 5.80 15.06 -16.11
N HIS A 117 6.65 14.30 -16.80
CA HIS A 117 6.43 13.82 -18.14
C HIS A 117 5.53 12.57 -18.17
N LYS A 118 4.91 12.33 -19.33
CA LYS A 118 4.10 11.12 -19.54
C LYS A 118 4.89 9.84 -19.30
N ASP A 119 6.11 9.76 -19.80
CA ASP A 119 6.92 8.53 -19.70
C ASP A 119 7.33 8.25 -18.25
N GLU A 120 7.67 9.30 -17.48
CA GLU A 120 7.90 9.21 -16.03
C GLU A 120 6.65 8.70 -15.29
N LEU A 121 5.46 9.23 -15.62
CA LEU A 121 4.19 8.76 -15.03
C LEU A 121 3.90 7.29 -15.37
N VAL A 122 4.17 6.87 -16.62
CA VAL A 122 4.00 5.47 -17.05
C VAL A 122 4.97 4.55 -16.30
N GLN A 123 6.22 4.98 -16.13
CA GLN A 123 7.25 4.22 -15.44
C GLN A 123 6.95 4.10 -13.93
N LEU A 124 6.42 5.15 -13.28
CA LEU A 124 5.92 5.06 -11.91
C LEU A 124 4.77 4.06 -11.76
N MET A 125 3.84 4.03 -12.73
CA MET A 125 2.77 3.03 -12.74
C MET A 125 3.34 1.62 -12.91
N GLU A 126 4.35 1.43 -13.76
CA GLU A 126 5.02 0.14 -13.90
C GLU A 126 5.65 -0.32 -12.59
N TRP A 127 6.40 0.57 -11.93
CA TRP A 127 7.00 0.29 -10.63
C TRP A 127 5.92 -0.12 -9.62
N LYS A 128 4.85 0.67 -9.49
CA LYS A 128 3.74 0.42 -8.56
C LYS A 128 3.10 -0.94 -8.77
N LEU A 129 2.87 -1.34 -10.03
CA LEU A 129 2.23 -2.62 -10.36
C LEU A 129 3.14 -3.82 -10.14
N LYS A 130 4.47 -3.65 -10.19
CA LYS A 130 5.46 -4.68 -9.86
C LYS A 130 5.64 -4.81 -8.34
N HIS A 131 5.68 -3.68 -7.63
CA HIS A 131 5.87 -3.58 -6.19
C HIS A 131 4.64 -4.09 -5.43
N GLY A 132 3.45 -3.61 -5.78
CA GLY A 132 2.19 -3.97 -5.11
C GLY A 132 1.36 -5.04 -5.85
N GLN A 133 0.03 -4.91 -5.70
CA GLN A 133 -0.93 -5.79 -6.36
C GLN A 133 -0.97 -5.55 -7.88
N TYR A 134 -0.73 -6.61 -8.65
CA TYR A 134 -0.75 -6.53 -10.11
C TYR A 134 -2.17 -6.31 -10.65
N ARG A 135 -2.39 -5.17 -11.30
CA ARG A 135 -3.66 -4.75 -11.94
C ARG A 135 -3.41 -4.37 -13.42
N PRO A 136 -3.43 -5.35 -14.34
CA PRO A 136 -2.96 -5.16 -15.73
C PRO A 136 -3.73 -4.09 -16.51
N ALA A 137 -5.03 -3.91 -16.21
CA ALA A 137 -5.85 -2.88 -16.87
C ALA A 137 -5.32 -1.45 -16.66
N LEU A 138 -4.66 -1.18 -15.52
CA LEU A 138 -4.11 0.15 -15.22
C LEU A 138 -2.95 0.51 -16.13
N ALA A 139 -2.11 -0.47 -16.51
CA ALA A 139 -0.96 -0.27 -17.39
C ALA A 139 -1.37 0.20 -18.80
N GLY A 140 -2.51 -0.30 -19.31
CA GLY A 140 -3.05 0.17 -20.59
C GLY A 140 -3.64 1.57 -20.47
N MET A 141 -4.42 1.84 -19.41
CA MET A 141 -5.10 3.11 -19.22
C MET A 141 -4.15 4.28 -18.98
N ILE A 142 -3.09 4.10 -18.18
CA ILE A 142 -2.13 5.19 -17.88
C ILE A 142 -1.46 5.72 -19.16
N LYS A 143 -1.20 4.84 -20.14
CA LYS A 143 -0.58 5.18 -21.43
C LYS A 143 -1.49 6.00 -22.34
N THR A 144 -2.80 6.05 -22.07
CA THR A 144 -3.75 6.84 -22.88
C THR A 144 -3.81 8.32 -22.50
N ASN A 145 -3.20 8.71 -21.38
CA ASN A 145 -3.11 10.13 -21.01
C ASN A 145 -2.28 10.91 -22.05
N LYS A 146 -2.70 12.13 -22.37
CA LYS A 146 -1.98 13.00 -23.30
C LYS A 146 -0.81 13.70 -22.57
N PRO A 147 0.36 13.89 -23.21
CA PRO A 147 1.52 14.49 -22.56
C PRO A 147 1.29 15.89 -21.98
N ASP A 148 0.53 16.73 -22.69
CA ASP A 148 0.14 18.08 -22.26
C ASP A 148 -0.73 18.05 -20.99
N VAL A 149 -1.69 17.13 -20.94
CA VAL A 149 -2.55 16.94 -19.77
C VAL A 149 -1.74 16.48 -18.56
N VAL A 150 -0.83 15.50 -18.73
CA VAL A 150 0.03 15.02 -17.63
C VAL A 150 0.87 16.17 -17.07
N ARG A 151 1.54 16.93 -17.93
CA ARG A 151 2.38 18.06 -17.53
C ARG A 151 1.56 19.11 -16.78
N LYS A 152 0.46 19.58 -17.36
CA LYS A 152 -0.38 20.62 -16.77
C LYS A 152 -0.93 20.18 -15.41
N THR A 153 -1.53 18.99 -15.33
CA THR A 153 -2.14 18.49 -14.10
C THR A 153 -1.12 18.28 -12.98
N THR A 154 0.05 17.71 -13.28
CA THR A 154 1.08 17.51 -12.26
C THR A 154 1.66 18.84 -11.78
N CYS A 155 1.93 19.78 -12.69
CA CYS A 155 2.29 21.15 -12.34
C CYS A 155 1.26 21.80 -11.40
N ASP A 156 -0.03 21.75 -11.75
CA ASP A 156 -1.08 22.37 -10.94
C ASP A 156 -1.21 21.70 -9.56
N ALA A 157 -1.04 20.38 -9.49
CA ALA A 157 -1.06 19.63 -8.23
C ALA A 157 0.12 20.00 -7.31
N PHE A 158 1.32 20.15 -7.89
CA PHE A 158 2.52 20.55 -7.16
C PHE A 158 2.46 22.01 -6.70
N LYS A 159 1.86 22.91 -7.49
CA LYS A 159 1.58 24.29 -7.05
C LYS A 159 0.57 24.37 -5.89
N ALA A 160 -0.34 23.40 -5.81
CA ALA A 160 -1.35 23.34 -4.76
C ALA A 160 -0.86 22.70 -3.46
N PHE A 161 0.35 22.14 -3.45
CA PHE A 161 0.95 21.50 -2.29
C PHE A 161 1.43 22.54 -1.27
N VAL A 162 1.27 22.22 0.02
CA VAL A 162 1.65 23.07 1.15
C VAL A 162 2.94 22.51 1.74
N ASP A 163 4.06 23.17 1.44
CA ASP A 163 5.38 22.78 1.95
C ASP A 163 5.70 23.45 3.29
N LYS A 164 5.07 22.95 4.35
CA LYS A 164 5.23 23.41 5.71
C LYS A 164 5.42 22.20 6.60
N THR A 165 6.43 22.22 7.48
CA THR A 165 6.67 21.12 8.41
C THR A 165 5.37 20.75 9.15
N PRO A 166 4.87 19.52 8.97
CA PRO A 166 3.65 19.10 9.64
C PRO A 166 3.89 19.05 11.15
N THR A 167 2.91 19.52 11.91
CA THR A 167 2.82 19.35 13.36
C THR A 167 1.45 18.78 13.68
N ARG A 168 1.23 18.28 14.90
CA ARG A 168 -0.07 17.73 15.33
C ARG A 168 -1.23 18.70 15.05
N ASP A 169 -1.01 20.01 15.19
CA ASP A 169 -2.04 21.04 14.99
C ASP A 169 -2.22 21.45 13.52
N THR A 170 -1.23 21.20 12.66
CA THR A 170 -1.26 21.58 11.23
C THR A 170 -1.54 20.41 10.29
N LEU A 171 -1.87 19.22 10.80
CA LEU A 171 -2.15 18.04 9.97
C LEU A 171 -3.30 18.27 8.97
N GLU A 172 -4.33 19.02 9.34
CA GLU A 172 -5.42 19.36 8.43
C GLU A 172 -4.96 20.24 7.26
N GLU A 173 -4.12 21.23 7.56
CA GLU A 173 -3.56 22.20 6.58
C GLU A 173 -2.55 21.52 5.63
N THR A 174 -1.70 20.66 6.19
CA THR A 174 -0.59 20.01 5.47
C THR A 174 -1.03 18.78 4.68
N PHE A 175 -2.20 18.20 4.99
CA PHE A 175 -2.74 17.06 4.26
C PHE A 175 -3.02 17.43 2.78
N PRO A 176 -2.46 16.70 1.80
CA PRO A 176 -2.43 17.13 0.39
C PRO A 176 -3.72 16.84 -0.38
N LYS A 177 -4.90 17.06 0.23
CA LYS A 177 -6.21 16.76 -0.38
C LYS A 177 -6.41 17.49 -1.71
N LYS A 178 -6.05 18.77 -1.78
CA LYS A 178 -6.21 19.58 -2.99
C LYS A 178 -5.34 19.07 -4.14
N SER A 179 -4.09 18.72 -3.86
CA SER A 179 -3.17 18.14 -4.85
C SER A 179 -3.65 16.77 -5.33
N GLN A 180 -4.14 15.92 -4.42
CA GLN A 180 -4.79 14.64 -4.74
C GLN A 180 -5.98 14.82 -5.70
N ASP A 181 -6.90 15.75 -5.40
CA ASP A 181 -8.08 16.01 -6.23
C ASP A 181 -7.70 16.51 -7.63
N ILE A 182 -6.66 17.33 -7.76
CA ILE A 182 -6.17 17.81 -9.06
C ILE A 182 -5.65 16.63 -9.89
N LEU A 183 -4.87 15.72 -9.30
CA LEU A 183 -4.30 14.56 -9.99
C LEU A 183 -5.37 13.55 -10.45
N MET A 184 -6.37 13.28 -9.63
CA MET A 184 -7.37 12.23 -9.90
C MET A 184 -8.42 12.62 -10.94
N LYS A 185 -8.70 13.91 -11.13
CA LYS A 185 -9.78 14.37 -12.01
C LYS A 185 -9.52 14.13 -13.50
N PRO A 186 -8.38 14.56 -14.09
CA PRO A 186 -8.16 14.45 -15.53
C PRO A 186 -7.31 13.25 -15.94
N LEU A 187 -6.58 12.61 -15.02
CA LEU A 187 -5.65 11.53 -15.35
C LEU A 187 -6.31 10.16 -15.20
N ARG A 188 -6.34 9.41 -16.30
CA ARG A 188 -6.82 8.03 -16.31
C ARG A 188 -5.86 7.12 -15.54
N ALA A 189 -6.43 6.15 -14.82
CA ALA A 189 -5.72 5.20 -13.94
C ALA A 189 -5.00 5.84 -12.75
N VAL A 190 -5.27 7.12 -12.45
CA VAL A 190 -4.78 7.80 -11.26
C VAL A 190 -5.92 7.90 -10.25
N GLY A 191 -5.86 7.05 -9.22
CA GLY A 191 -6.68 7.19 -8.00
C GLY A 191 -5.80 7.56 -6.81
N THR A 192 -6.36 7.59 -5.60
CA THR A 192 -5.70 8.03 -4.36
C THR A 192 -4.28 7.46 -4.15
N ALA A 193 -4.12 6.16 -4.37
CA ALA A 193 -2.81 5.52 -4.24
C ALA A 193 -1.80 5.96 -5.31
N THR A 194 -2.22 6.12 -6.57
CA THR A 194 -1.30 6.59 -7.61
C THR A 194 -1.00 8.08 -7.44
N ALA A 195 -1.98 8.88 -7.04
CA ALA A 195 -1.78 10.30 -6.80
C ALA A 195 -0.87 10.55 -5.58
N SER A 196 -0.98 9.77 -4.49
CA SER A 196 -0.01 9.83 -3.38
C SER A 196 1.39 9.43 -3.81
N LEU A 197 1.55 8.44 -4.70
CA LEU A 197 2.87 8.09 -5.26
C LEU A 197 3.50 9.24 -6.06
N ILE A 198 2.71 9.93 -6.89
CA ILE A 198 3.18 11.10 -7.66
C ILE A 198 3.63 12.22 -6.72
N LEU A 199 2.89 12.45 -5.63
CA LEU A 199 3.24 13.45 -4.63
C LEU A 199 4.47 13.03 -3.81
N ALA A 200 4.58 11.75 -3.43
CA ALA A 200 5.71 11.23 -2.66
C ALA A 200 7.05 11.49 -3.35
N VAL A 201 7.16 11.18 -4.64
CA VAL A 201 8.40 11.42 -5.39
C VAL A 201 8.71 12.90 -5.61
N ALA A 202 7.67 13.75 -5.69
CA ALA A 202 7.83 15.19 -5.92
C ALA A 202 8.11 16.00 -4.65
N THR A 203 7.89 15.41 -3.48
CA THR A 203 8.02 16.07 -2.17
C THR A 203 9.14 15.48 -1.33
N GLU A 204 9.92 14.55 -1.87
CA GLU A 204 11.07 13.96 -1.19
C GLU A 204 12.15 15.02 -0.91
N GLY A 205 12.56 15.13 0.36
CA GLY A 205 13.48 16.17 0.84
C GLY A 205 12.82 17.53 1.10
N LYS A 206 11.50 17.67 0.93
CA LYS A 206 10.75 18.87 1.32
C LYS A 206 10.36 18.83 2.80
N GLN A 207 9.90 19.94 3.35
CA GLN A 207 9.48 20.02 4.76
C GLN A 207 8.26 19.12 5.03
N ASN A 208 7.34 19.04 4.07
CA ASN A 208 6.17 18.15 4.13
C ASN A 208 6.30 16.99 3.12
N GLU A 209 7.12 16.00 3.43
CA GLU A 209 7.20 14.80 2.60
C GLU A 209 5.89 14.02 2.61
N ILE A 210 5.30 13.81 1.45
CA ILE A 210 4.03 13.10 1.33
C ILE A 210 4.28 11.58 1.28
N PRO A 211 3.68 10.79 2.18
CA PRO A 211 3.80 9.34 2.13
C PRO A 211 3.01 8.73 0.96
N PHE A 212 3.57 7.71 0.34
CA PHE A 212 2.85 6.90 -0.63
C PHE A 212 1.83 6.01 0.09
N TYR A 213 0.58 5.99 -0.39
CA TYR A 213 -0.41 5.03 0.08
C TYR A 213 -0.13 3.63 -0.52
N SER A 214 0.78 2.90 0.13
CA SER A 214 1.05 1.49 -0.14
C SER A 214 0.27 0.56 0.80
N ASP A 215 0.00 -0.65 0.32
CA ASP A 215 -0.60 -1.71 1.13
C ASP A 215 0.29 -2.08 2.32
N ASP A 216 1.61 -2.06 2.13
CA ASP A 216 2.59 -2.46 3.15
C ASP A 216 2.65 -1.46 4.30
N ILE A 217 2.64 -0.15 3.99
CA ILE A 217 2.56 0.89 5.01
C ILE A 217 1.23 0.78 5.75
N TYR A 218 0.10 0.68 5.04
CA TYR A 218 -1.22 0.60 5.68
C TYR A 218 -1.34 -0.65 6.58
N TRP A 219 -0.78 -1.78 6.13
CA TRP A 219 -0.68 -3.01 6.92
C TRP A 219 0.10 -2.78 8.21
N TRP A 220 1.23 -2.10 8.13
CA TRP A 220 2.09 -1.87 9.29
C TRP A 220 1.54 -0.81 10.24
N VAL A 221 1.32 0.42 9.78
CA VAL A 221 1.06 1.56 10.68
C VAL A 221 -0.42 1.78 10.99
N CYS A 222 -1.32 1.45 10.06
CA CYS A 222 -2.77 1.65 10.29
C CYS A 222 -3.45 0.42 10.87
N LEU A 223 -3.03 -0.78 10.47
CA LEU A 223 -3.56 -2.03 11.03
C LEU A 223 -2.74 -2.55 12.22
N ASP A 224 -1.58 -1.95 12.49
CA ASP A 224 -0.70 -2.30 13.60
C ASP A 224 -0.37 -3.80 13.58
N LEU A 225 0.04 -4.26 12.37
CA LEU A 225 0.42 -5.64 12.07
C LEU A 225 1.90 -5.71 11.73
N PHE A 226 2.62 -6.58 12.44
CA PHE A 226 4.06 -6.78 12.26
C PHE A 226 4.51 -8.10 12.92
N PRO A 227 5.64 -8.68 12.51
CA PRO A 227 6.14 -9.94 13.08
C PRO A 227 6.34 -9.88 14.60
N GLY A 228 6.16 -11.00 15.30
CA GLY A 228 6.47 -11.15 16.72
C GLY A 228 5.58 -10.39 17.72
N SER A 229 4.49 -9.75 17.28
CA SER A 229 3.67 -8.90 18.16
C SER A 229 2.44 -9.59 18.74
N GLU A 230 2.26 -9.48 20.07
CA GLU A 230 1.00 -9.84 20.74
C GLU A 230 -0.15 -8.91 20.30
N LYS A 231 0.14 -7.67 19.85
CA LYS A 231 -0.88 -6.74 19.33
C LYS A 231 -1.63 -7.34 18.14
N ASN A 232 -1.01 -8.25 17.38
CA ASN A 232 -1.69 -8.96 16.29
C ASN A 232 -2.90 -9.77 16.76
N ARG A 233 -2.88 -10.34 17.99
CA ARG A 233 -4.02 -11.06 18.55
C ARG A 233 -5.18 -10.13 18.85
N TYR A 234 -4.91 -8.96 19.44
CA TYR A 234 -5.93 -7.94 19.70
C TYR A 234 -6.48 -7.32 18.41
N ASN A 235 -5.58 -7.04 17.46
CA ASN A 235 -5.92 -6.46 16.16
C ASN A 235 -6.46 -7.50 15.17
N TYR A 236 -6.47 -8.79 15.51
CA TYR A 236 -6.86 -9.89 14.62
C TYR A 236 -8.24 -9.65 13.99
N LYS A 237 -9.20 -9.14 14.76
CA LYS A 237 -10.53 -8.79 14.23
C LYS A 237 -10.48 -7.63 13.22
N LYS A 238 -9.70 -6.58 13.50
CA LYS A 238 -9.51 -5.44 12.57
C LYS A 238 -8.83 -5.93 11.29
N ALA A 239 -7.77 -6.72 11.44
CA ALA A 239 -7.00 -7.31 10.36
C ALA A 239 -7.84 -8.25 9.48
N THR A 240 -8.56 -9.21 10.07
CA THR A 240 -9.43 -10.15 9.34
C THR A 240 -10.56 -9.45 8.60
N ASN A 241 -11.17 -8.42 9.18
CA ASN A 241 -12.19 -7.61 8.48
C ASN A 241 -11.60 -6.75 7.33
N ARG A 242 -10.29 -6.54 7.32
CA ARG A 242 -9.54 -5.78 6.30
C ARG A 242 -8.64 -6.70 5.47
N THR A 243 -8.85 -8.00 5.51
CA THR A 243 -8.08 -8.98 4.75
C THR A 243 -9.05 -9.92 4.04
N ARG A 244 -8.83 -10.13 2.75
CA ARG A 244 -9.60 -11.05 1.91
C ARG A 244 -9.17 -12.49 2.18
N ASP A 245 -9.97 -13.45 1.68
CA ASP A 245 -9.65 -14.88 1.79
C ASP A 245 -8.29 -15.27 1.16
N ASP A 246 -7.78 -14.47 0.22
CA ASP A 246 -6.47 -14.68 -0.42
C ASP A 246 -5.28 -14.04 0.33
N GLY A 247 -5.52 -13.51 1.54
CA GLY A 247 -4.50 -12.89 2.39
C GLY A 247 -4.15 -11.44 2.01
N ARG A 248 -4.82 -10.87 0.99
CA ARG A 248 -4.60 -9.48 0.58
C ARG A 248 -5.44 -8.51 1.39
N LEU A 249 -4.96 -7.28 1.54
CA LEU A 249 -5.76 -6.23 2.16
C LEU A 249 -7.03 -5.94 1.35
N ASP A 250 -8.13 -5.73 2.07
CA ASP A 250 -9.40 -5.23 1.54
C ASP A 250 -9.56 -3.75 1.90
N VAL A 251 -8.66 -2.93 1.34
CA VAL A 251 -8.70 -1.47 1.44
C VAL A 251 -9.44 -0.86 0.25
N LYS A 252 -10.13 0.25 0.48
CA LYS A 252 -10.93 0.94 -0.55
C LYS A 252 -10.09 1.89 -1.39
N TYR A 253 -8.90 2.27 -0.91
CA TYR A 253 -8.05 3.31 -1.47
C TYR A 253 -8.78 4.66 -1.57
N ASN A 254 -9.58 4.99 -0.55
CA ASN A 254 -10.29 6.26 -0.48
C ASN A 254 -9.48 7.33 0.27
N MET A 255 -9.98 8.56 0.29
CA MET A 255 -9.26 9.68 0.91
C MET A 255 -9.24 9.64 2.44
N GLU A 256 -10.20 8.92 3.05
CA GLU A 256 -10.29 8.74 4.50
C GLU A 256 -9.19 7.78 4.99
N GLU A 257 -9.04 6.63 4.34
CA GLU A 257 -7.95 5.68 4.63
C GLU A 257 -6.57 6.30 4.32
N TYR A 258 -6.49 7.15 3.29
CA TYR A 258 -5.25 7.87 3.00
C TYR A 258 -4.91 8.91 4.07
N ARG A 259 -5.90 9.61 4.62
CA ARG A 259 -5.71 10.51 5.76
C ARG A 259 -5.21 9.75 6.98
N GLU A 260 -5.82 8.61 7.31
CA GLU A 260 -5.35 7.73 8.39
C GLU A 260 -3.87 7.36 8.19
N LEU A 261 -3.49 6.93 6.99
CA LEU A 261 -2.09 6.62 6.67
C LEU A 261 -1.16 7.82 6.79
N TYR A 262 -1.57 8.99 6.28
CA TYR A 262 -0.79 10.22 6.38
C TYR A 262 -0.49 10.58 7.84
N GLU A 263 -1.51 10.53 8.69
CA GLU A 263 -1.39 10.86 10.12
C GLU A 263 -0.52 9.85 10.88
N GLU A 264 -0.65 8.55 10.60
CA GLU A 264 0.17 7.51 11.26
C GLU A 264 1.63 7.55 10.80
N VAL A 265 1.89 7.77 9.50
CA VAL A 265 3.27 7.94 9.01
C VAL A 265 3.91 9.20 9.59
N PHE A 266 3.16 10.30 9.71
CA PHE A 266 3.62 11.51 10.38
C PHE A 266 4.03 11.22 11.82
N LYS A 267 3.15 10.58 12.63
CA LYS A 267 3.44 10.27 14.05
C LYS A 267 4.71 9.44 14.19
N LEU A 268 4.87 8.41 13.36
CA LEU A 268 6.05 7.55 13.37
C LEU A 268 7.32 8.35 13.03
N ARG A 269 7.30 9.14 11.95
CA ARG A 269 8.48 9.93 11.55
C ARG A 269 8.84 11.01 12.56
N ASP A 270 7.85 11.72 13.09
CA ASP A 270 8.06 12.75 14.09
C ASP A 270 8.73 12.15 15.33
N ARG A 271 8.25 10.99 15.81
CA ARG A 271 8.89 10.27 16.92
C ARG A 271 10.33 9.85 16.60
N LEU A 272 10.56 9.24 15.44
CA LEU A 272 11.90 8.74 15.08
C LEU A 272 12.92 9.87 14.88
N ASN A 273 12.48 11.02 14.36
CA ASN A 273 13.37 12.13 14.02
C ASN A 273 13.53 13.15 15.16
N ASN A 274 12.50 13.34 15.97
CA ASN A 274 12.42 14.39 17.00
C ASN A 274 12.22 13.85 18.44
N GLY A 275 12.03 12.54 18.62
CA GLY A 275 11.81 11.93 19.95
C GLY A 275 13.05 11.95 20.85
N GLU A 276 12.84 11.96 22.16
CA GLU A 276 13.91 11.99 23.18
C GLU A 276 14.56 10.62 23.43
N ASP A 277 14.20 9.59 22.66
CA ASP A 277 14.50 8.18 22.94
C ASP A 277 16.00 7.78 23.00
N ASP A 278 16.95 8.71 22.78
CA ASP A 278 18.39 8.47 22.96
C ASP A 278 19.13 9.77 23.39
N GLU A 279 19.27 10.03 24.69
CA GLU A 279 20.09 11.14 25.22
C GLU A 279 21.61 10.93 25.04
N ASP A 280 22.07 9.72 24.68
CA ASP A 280 23.48 9.32 24.82
C ASP A 280 24.34 9.34 23.54
N SER A 281 23.79 9.62 22.35
CA SER A 281 24.59 9.66 21.10
C SER A 281 24.79 11.08 20.58
N LYS A 282 25.97 11.65 20.81
CA LYS A 282 26.46 12.93 20.21
C LYS A 282 26.77 12.85 18.71
N GLU A 283 26.31 11.81 18.01
CA GLU A 283 26.47 11.66 16.56
C GLU A 283 25.27 12.26 15.83
N GLU A 284 25.50 12.77 14.62
CA GLU A 284 24.43 13.30 13.74
C GLU A 284 23.34 12.24 13.54
N ARG A 285 22.21 12.40 14.22
CA ARG A 285 21.11 11.43 14.19
C ARG A 285 20.56 11.35 12.76
N ARG A 286 20.59 10.14 12.18
CA ARG A 286 20.03 9.86 10.86
C ARG A 286 18.58 10.32 10.80
N GLN A 287 18.26 11.18 9.83
CA GLN A 287 16.87 11.57 9.55
C GLN A 287 16.20 10.51 8.68
N PHE A 288 14.99 10.12 9.04
CA PHE A 288 14.18 9.15 8.31
C PHE A 288 13.13 9.85 7.45
N SER A 289 13.08 9.47 6.17
CA SER A 289 12.13 9.98 5.18
C SER A 289 10.83 9.18 5.15
N CYS A 290 9.81 9.68 4.45
CA CYS A 290 8.60 8.90 4.14
C CYS A 290 8.93 7.68 3.24
N ALA A 291 9.95 7.80 2.39
CA ALA A 291 10.44 6.69 1.59
C ALA A 291 11.10 5.59 2.44
N ASP A 292 11.77 5.94 3.54
CA ASP A 292 12.34 4.98 4.46
C ASP A 292 11.26 4.18 5.20
N VAL A 293 10.18 4.84 5.65
CA VAL A 293 9.01 4.16 6.25
C VAL A 293 8.43 3.13 5.29
N GLU A 294 8.32 3.46 4.01
CA GLU A 294 7.85 2.55 2.97
C GLU A 294 8.74 1.30 2.83
N ARG A 295 10.07 1.49 2.81
CA ARG A 295 11.04 0.40 2.69
C ARG A 295 11.02 -0.50 3.92
N VAL A 296 10.94 0.06 5.13
CA VAL A 296 10.80 -0.73 6.36
C VAL A 296 9.49 -1.53 6.35
N ALA A 297 8.37 -0.91 5.97
CA ALA A 297 7.09 -1.60 5.85
C ALA A 297 7.18 -2.80 4.89
N TYR A 298 7.86 -2.62 3.75
CA TYR A 298 8.10 -3.68 2.78
C TYR A 298 8.92 -4.84 3.38
N VAL A 299 9.97 -4.53 4.15
CA VAL A 299 10.80 -5.53 4.82
C VAL A 299 10.00 -6.31 5.85
N LEU A 300 9.22 -5.64 6.69
CA LEU A 300 8.36 -6.28 7.68
C LEU A 300 7.29 -7.16 7.02
N LYS A 301 6.75 -6.75 5.87
CA LYS A 301 5.78 -7.56 5.13
C LYS A 301 6.42 -8.83 4.54
N ASN A 302 7.69 -8.76 4.18
CA ASN A 302 8.47 -9.84 3.58
C ASN A 302 9.51 -10.40 4.56
N PHE A 303 9.23 -10.36 5.86
CA PHE A 303 10.20 -10.63 6.92
C PHE A 303 10.84 -12.02 6.85
N GLY A 304 10.10 -13.04 6.38
CA GLY A 304 10.63 -14.40 6.23
C GLY A 304 11.73 -14.55 5.19
N VAL A 305 12.02 -13.50 4.40
CA VAL A 305 13.08 -13.47 3.40
C VAL A 305 14.02 -12.29 3.55
N SER A 306 13.88 -11.53 4.63
CA SER A 306 14.66 -10.31 4.82
C SER A 306 16.10 -10.56 5.24
N GLY A 307 16.39 -11.75 5.77
CA GLY A 307 17.68 -12.05 6.40
C GLY A 307 17.81 -11.44 7.81
N PHE A 308 16.72 -10.97 8.41
CA PHE A 308 16.74 -10.45 9.77
C PHE A 308 17.14 -11.55 10.79
N PRO A 309 17.98 -11.24 11.79
CA PRO A 309 18.37 -12.22 12.82
C PRO A 309 17.17 -12.86 13.51
N ASN A 310 17.17 -14.19 13.63
CA ASN A 310 16.09 -14.96 14.27
C ASN A 310 14.71 -14.79 13.60
N ALA A 311 14.66 -14.39 12.32
CA ALA A 311 13.39 -14.17 11.63
C ALA A 311 12.46 -15.39 11.65
N ALA A 312 13.00 -16.60 11.56
CA ALA A 312 12.22 -17.84 11.63
C ALA A 312 11.52 -18.01 12.99
N GLU A 313 12.24 -17.78 14.09
CA GLU A 313 11.71 -17.91 15.45
C GLU A 313 10.65 -16.83 15.74
N ILE A 314 10.89 -15.60 15.30
CA ILE A 314 9.93 -14.49 15.41
C ILE A 314 8.64 -14.79 14.63
N LEU A 315 8.76 -15.41 13.45
CA LEU A 315 7.60 -15.78 12.63
C LEU A 315 6.83 -16.96 13.22
N GLU A 316 7.50 -17.94 13.81
CA GLU A 316 6.83 -19.05 14.50
C GLU A 316 6.00 -18.56 15.69
N GLN A 317 6.55 -17.60 16.47
CA GLN A 317 5.80 -16.92 17.53
C GLN A 317 4.60 -16.14 16.98
N TYR A 318 4.79 -15.45 15.85
CA TYR A 318 3.72 -14.72 15.18
C TYR A 318 2.59 -15.66 14.71
N GLU A 319 2.93 -16.77 14.06
CA GLU A 319 1.95 -17.76 13.59
C GLU A 319 1.16 -18.37 14.74
N THR A 320 1.85 -18.72 15.84
CA THR A 320 1.21 -19.22 17.07
C THR A 320 0.20 -18.21 17.63
N THR A 321 0.61 -16.94 17.73
CA THR A 321 -0.24 -15.84 18.25
C THR A 321 -1.48 -15.63 17.37
N VAL A 322 -1.31 -15.69 16.05
CA VAL A 322 -2.41 -15.53 15.08
C VAL A 322 -3.37 -16.73 15.13
N ASP A 323 -2.86 -17.96 15.28
CA ASP A 323 -3.67 -19.17 15.40
C ASP A 323 -4.50 -19.20 16.68
N GLU A 324 -3.94 -18.73 17.80
CA GLU A 324 -4.68 -18.54 19.06
C GLU A 324 -5.79 -17.50 18.90
N ALA A 325 -5.47 -16.35 18.32
CA ALA A 325 -6.46 -15.30 18.03
C ALA A 325 -7.60 -15.80 17.14
N ARG A 326 -7.27 -16.61 16.12
CA ARG A 326 -8.23 -17.25 15.24
C ARG A 326 -9.17 -18.17 15.99
N LYS A 327 -8.63 -19.05 16.84
CA LYS A 327 -9.43 -19.99 17.66
C LYS A 327 -10.40 -19.23 18.56
N GLU A 328 -9.94 -18.17 19.22
CA GLU A 328 -10.79 -17.34 20.08
C GLU A 328 -11.89 -16.61 19.31
N PHE A 329 -11.55 -16.06 18.14
CA PHE A 329 -12.52 -15.39 17.28
C PHE A 329 -13.62 -16.35 16.82
N ASP A 330 -13.24 -17.56 16.37
CA ASP A 330 -14.18 -18.59 15.92
C ASP A 330 -15.07 -19.10 17.07
N GLN A 331 -14.49 -19.32 18.27
CA GLN A 331 -15.26 -19.68 19.48
C GLN A 331 -16.29 -18.61 19.84
N ASN A 332 -15.92 -17.34 19.82
CA ASN A 332 -16.82 -16.22 20.09
C ASN A 332 -17.96 -16.11 19.05
N LYS A 333 -17.70 -16.46 17.79
CA LYS A 333 -18.71 -16.51 16.73
C LYS A 333 -19.71 -17.65 16.95
N HIS A 334 -19.25 -18.81 17.40
CA HIS A 334 -20.10 -19.96 17.73
C HIS A 334 -20.91 -19.73 19.00
N GLY A 335 -20.34 -19.08 20.03
CA GLY A 335 -21.05 -18.70 21.25
C GLY A 335 -22.21 -17.74 20.99
N LYS A 336 -22.02 -16.74 20.12
CA LYS A 336 -23.11 -15.82 19.70
C LYS A 336 -24.21 -16.51 18.90
N LYS A 337 -23.87 -17.45 18.01
CA LYS A 337 -24.86 -18.25 17.25
C LYS A 337 -25.64 -19.23 18.12
N LYS A 338 -25.05 -19.74 19.20
CA LYS A 338 -25.72 -20.63 20.16
C LYS A 338 -26.67 -19.83 21.06
N LYS A 339 -26.23 -18.67 21.56
CA LYS A 339 -27.06 -17.78 22.38
C LYS A 339 -28.28 -17.22 21.64
N SER A 340 -28.17 -16.94 20.33
CA SER A 340 -29.34 -16.52 19.52
C SER A 340 -30.30 -17.65 19.14
N ARG A 341 -29.97 -18.92 19.44
CA ARG A 341 -30.86 -20.07 19.22
C ARG A 341 -31.59 -20.49 20.49
N ASP A 342 -31.03 -20.17 21.66
CA ASP A 342 -31.59 -20.50 22.96
C ASP A 342 -32.54 -19.39 23.49
N ASP A 343 -32.59 -18.20 22.85
CA ASP A 343 -33.53 -17.09 23.18
C ASP A 343 -34.86 -17.13 22.37
N ASP A 344 -35.04 -18.11 21.46
CA ASP A 344 -36.27 -18.29 20.66
C ASP A 344 -37.19 -19.39 21.23
N SER A 345 -36.94 -19.84 22.47
CA SER A 345 -37.79 -20.81 23.17
C SER A 345 -38.08 -20.33 24.59
N ASP A 346 -39.00 -19.38 24.73
CA ASP A 346 -40.01 -19.33 25.80
C ASP A 346 -40.65 -17.92 25.84
N GLU A 347 -41.75 -17.74 25.12
CA GLU A 347 -42.89 -16.90 25.54
C GLU A 347 -44.08 -17.13 24.59
N GLU A 348 -44.76 -18.27 24.78
CA GLU A 348 -46.14 -18.43 24.33
C GLU A 348 -47.05 -18.14 25.53
N HIS A 349 -47.54 -16.91 25.64
CA HIS A 349 -48.77 -16.63 26.39
C HIS A 349 -49.78 -15.93 25.48
N THR A 350 -50.88 -16.64 25.29
CA THR A 350 -52.06 -16.34 24.49
C THR A 350 -52.77 -15.07 24.93
N LEU A 351 -53.18 -14.21 23.98
CA LEU A 351 -54.52 -13.65 23.89
C LEU A 351 -54.81 -13.28 22.42
N GLY A 352 -55.91 -13.82 21.90
CA GLY A 352 -56.11 -14.03 20.47
C GLY A 352 -56.62 -12.84 19.67
N VAL A 353 -56.30 -12.87 18.38
CA VAL A 353 -57.07 -12.30 17.27
C VAL A 353 -56.86 -13.23 16.05
N GLU A 354 -57.94 -13.58 15.35
CA GLU A 354 -57.98 -14.57 14.28
C GLU A 354 -57.09 -14.27 13.04
N PRO A 355 -56.64 -15.30 12.30
CA PRO A 355 -55.68 -15.14 11.21
C PRO A 355 -56.33 -14.97 9.84
N SER A 356 -55.96 -13.91 9.13
CA SER A 356 -56.26 -13.75 7.70
C SER A 356 -55.15 -14.37 6.82
N GLN A 357 -55.58 -15.13 5.82
CA GLN A 357 -54.76 -15.96 4.95
C GLN A 357 -53.92 -15.13 3.97
N SER A 358 -52.63 -15.48 3.80
CA SER A 358 -51.93 -15.22 2.53
C SER A 358 -51.04 -16.40 2.13
N LYS A 359 -51.30 -16.89 0.92
CA LYS A 359 -50.82 -18.15 0.34
C LYS A 359 -49.40 -18.00 -0.21
N LYS A 360 -48.53 -18.93 0.18
CA LYS A 360 -47.30 -19.31 -0.54
C LYS A 360 -47.62 -19.68 -2.00
N ARG A 361 -46.82 -19.20 -2.95
CA ARG A 361 -46.71 -19.82 -4.28
C ARG A 361 -45.29 -20.37 -4.49
N LYS A 362 -45.26 -21.68 -4.78
CA LYS A 362 -44.11 -22.49 -5.19
C LYS A 362 -43.78 -22.25 -6.67
N ALA A 363 -42.53 -22.57 -7.01
CA ALA A 363 -41.92 -22.57 -8.33
C ALA A 363 -42.62 -23.47 -9.36
N GLY A 364 -42.41 -23.18 -10.66
CA GLY A 364 -42.77 -24.03 -11.78
C GLY A 364 -42.00 -23.64 -13.05
N PHE A 365 -41.12 -24.53 -13.48
CA PHE A 365 -40.35 -24.56 -14.72
C PHE A 365 -41.26 -24.97 -15.89
N ALA A 366 -41.16 -24.34 -17.06
CA ALA A 366 -41.56 -24.94 -18.34
C ALA A 366 -40.96 -24.19 -19.54
N GLU A 367 -40.24 -24.96 -20.35
CA GLU A 367 -39.79 -24.64 -21.70
C GLU A 367 -40.95 -24.47 -22.69
N THR A 368 -40.58 -24.03 -23.91
CA THR A 368 -41.30 -23.92 -25.21
C THR A 368 -41.50 -22.46 -25.61
N GLY A 369 -41.20 -21.98 -26.81
CA GLY A 369 -40.70 -22.56 -28.04
C GLY A 369 -40.59 -21.45 -29.10
N ARG A 370 -39.87 -21.76 -30.18
CA ARG A 370 -39.56 -20.94 -31.38
C ARG A 370 -40.71 -20.08 -31.92
N GLY A 371 -40.38 -18.89 -32.46
CA GLY A 371 -41.31 -18.14 -33.32
C GLY A 371 -40.81 -16.82 -33.94
N LYS A 372 -40.01 -16.92 -35.01
CA LYS A 372 -39.89 -16.04 -36.20
C LYS A 372 -39.83 -14.50 -36.12
N ARG A 373 -38.75 -14.00 -36.73
CA ARG A 373 -38.59 -12.75 -37.52
C ARG A 373 -39.89 -12.25 -38.19
N ASN A 374 -40.07 -10.92 -38.21
CA ASN A 374 -40.16 -10.17 -39.46
C ASN A 374 -39.81 -8.68 -39.31
N LYS A 375 -39.23 -8.16 -40.38
CA LYS A 375 -38.85 -6.77 -40.64
C LYS A 375 -40.07 -5.86 -40.77
N ALA A 376 -39.93 -4.62 -40.32
CA ALA A 376 -40.21 -3.41 -41.08
C ALA A 376 -39.28 -2.31 -40.55
#